data_AF-A0A7S2EWD7-F1
#
_entry.id   AF-A0A7S2EWD7-F1
#
_cell.length_a   1.000
_cell.length_b   1.000
_cell.length_c   1.000
_cell.angle_alpha   90.00
_cell.angle_beta   90.00
_cell.angle_gamma   90.00
#
_symmetry.space_group_name_H-M   'P 1'
#
loop_
_entity.id
_entity.type
_entity.pdbx_description
1 polymer ?
#
loop_
_entity_poly.entity_id
_entity_poly.type
_entity_poly.pdbx_seq_one_letter_code
_entity_poly.pdbx_strand_id
1 'polypeptide(L)'
;PPPPPPPPHKKKKKSAAGGGRKGPHLLHLALIHLDADPTTSGAVSALSPLLECLSESERGGGADALHASALTVLARAKLRMGDPSGAKAMAMAASPALERDGHLWFRAEGRLIAAKCHMAEARALSQTGGDGDDRDDHDEDPREVRRRLRRSLKSALSNLRESADMFRAVRDLVRLAEVHYLRSHAHHLLGGPTHVRLRDEAAREFRGARRMA
;
A
#
# COMPACT_ATOMS: atom_id res chain seq x y z
N PRO A 1 13.26 57.00 -37.74
CA PRO A 1 13.65 56.09 -36.62
C PRO A 1 13.90 54.70 -37.21
N PRO A 2 15.01 54.03 -36.88
CA PRO A 2 15.27 52.69 -37.39
C PRO A 2 14.28 51.67 -36.79
N PRO A 3 13.91 50.62 -37.53
CA PRO A 3 12.99 49.59 -37.05
C PRO A 3 13.62 48.78 -35.89
N PRO A 4 12.79 48.31 -34.92
CA PRO A 4 13.27 47.50 -33.80
C PRO A 4 13.85 46.17 -34.30
N PRO A 5 14.94 45.67 -33.67
CA PRO A 5 15.55 44.42 -34.08
C PRO A 5 14.59 43.23 -33.88
N PRO A 6 14.61 42.24 -34.78
CA PRO A 6 13.74 41.08 -34.69
C PRO A 6 14.02 40.28 -33.41
N PRO A 7 12.98 39.70 -32.77
CA PRO A 7 13.15 38.91 -31.56
C PRO A 7 14.04 37.69 -31.83
N PRO A 8 14.93 37.33 -30.89
CA PRO A 8 15.86 36.22 -31.08
C PRO A 8 15.09 34.93 -31.34
N HIS A 9 15.36 34.29 -32.48
CA HIS A 9 14.82 32.98 -32.81
C HIS A 9 15.25 31.99 -31.72
N LYS A 10 14.33 31.66 -30.81
CA LYS A 10 14.52 30.59 -29.83
C LYS A 10 14.72 29.29 -30.62
N LYS A 11 15.98 28.87 -30.76
CA LYS A 11 16.33 27.54 -31.29
C LYS A 11 15.55 26.53 -30.46
N LYS A 12 14.51 25.93 -31.05
CA LYS A 12 13.77 24.81 -30.45
C LYS A 12 14.81 23.71 -30.21
N LYS A 13 15.29 23.61 -28.97
CA LYS A 13 16.14 22.53 -28.51
C LYS A 13 15.29 21.27 -28.73
N LYS A 14 15.56 20.54 -29.81
CA LYS A 14 14.98 19.22 -30.09
C LYS A 14 15.41 18.35 -28.91
N SER A 15 14.59 18.31 -27.86
CA SER A 15 14.76 17.37 -26.77
C SER A 15 14.70 15.99 -27.41
N ALA A 16 15.76 15.21 -27.27
CA ALA A 16 15.79 13.80 -27.63
C ALA A 16 14.76 13.07 -26.76
N ALA A 17 13.48 13.16 -27.12
CA ALA A 17 12.32 12.69 -26.36
C ALA A 17 12.06 11.18 -26.54
N GLY A 18 13.08 10.40 -26.92
CA GLY A 18 12.94 8.99 -27.25
C GLY A 18 13.07 8.01 -26.07
N GLY A 19 13.59 8.45 -24.92
CA GLY A 19 13.92 7.54 -23.81
C GLY A 19 12.85 7.32 -22.74
N GLY A 20 11.81 8.16 -22.66
CA GLY A 20 11.02 8.33 -21.43
C GLY A 20 9.80 7.43 -21.20
N ARG A 21 9.65 6.28 -21.90
CA ARG A 21 8.41 5.46 -21.82
C ARG A 21 8.53 4.11 -21.14
N LYS A 22 9.72 3.72 -20.68
CA LYS A 22 9.93 2.39 -20.09
C LYS A 22 9.29 2.25 -18.71
N GLY A 23 9.32 3.30 -17.88
CA GLY A 23 8.85 3.26 -16.50
C GLY A 23 7.43 2.70 -16.31
N PRO A 24 6.39 3.24 -16.96
CA PRO A 24 5.03 2.72 -16.84
C PRO A 24 4.89 1.25 -17.27
N HIS A 25 5.64 0.83 -18.30
CA HIS A 25 5.64 -0.56 -18.75
C HIS A 25 6.29 -1.50 -17.72
N LEU A 26 7.41 -1.08 -17.14
CA LEU A 26 8.10 -1.82 -16.08
C LEU A 26 7.21 -1.96 -14.82
N LEU A 27 6.52 -0.89 -14.43
CA LEU A 27 5.56 -0.93 -13.32
C LEU A 27 4.42 -1.93 -13.60
N HIS A 28 3.88 -1.92 -14.81
CA HIS A 28 2.82 -2.84 -15.21
C HIS A 28 3.31 -4.30 -15.23
N LEU A 29 4.53 -4.55 -15.71
CA LEU A 29 5.15 -5.88 -15.67
C LEU A 29 5.33 -6.39 -14.23
N ALA A 30 5.78 -5.52 -13.31
CA ALA A 30 5.88 -5.87 -11.89
C ALA A 30 4.52 -6.23 -11.28
N LEU A 31 3.45 -5.50 -11.63
CA LEU A 31 2.10 -5.82 -11.22
C LEU A 31 1.63 -7.18 -11.76
N ILE A 32 1.88 -7.48 -13.04
CA ILE A 32 1.57 -8.78 -13.64
C ILE A 32 2.25 -9.91 -12.87
N HIS A 33 3.54 -9.79 -12.55
CA HIS A 33 4.24 -10.81 -11.77
C HIS A 33 3.62 -11.02 -10.38
N LEU A 34 3.22 -9.93 -9.71
CA LEU A 34 2.55 -10.02 -8.42
C LEU A 34 1.14 -10.63 -8.53
N ASP A 35 0.37 -10.31 -9.57
CA ASP A 35 -0.99 -10.82 -9.70
C ASP A 35 -1.01 -12.27 -10.18
N ALA A 36 -0.06 -12.68 -11.02
CA ALA A 36 0.06 -14.04 -11.53
C ALA A 36 0.51 -15.05 -10.46
N ASP A 37 1.38 -14.63 -9.54
CA ASP A 37 1.87 -15.48 -8.46
C ASP A 37 1.75 -14.77 -7.10
N PRO A 38 0.80 -15.18 -6.22
CA PRO A 38 0.61 -14.57 -4.91
C PRO A 38 1.68 -14.97 -3.89
N THR A 39 2.57 -15.90 -4.22
CA THR A 39 3.62 -16.39 -3.31
C THR A 39 4.81 -15.44 -3.21
N THR A 40 5.77 -15.79 -2.36
CA THR A 40 7.06 -15.10 -2.25
C THR A 40 7.85 -15.11 -3.56
N SER A 41 7.75 -16.18 -4.36
CA SER A 41 8.46 -16.29 -5.64
C SER A 41 8.02 -15.19 -6.61
N GLY A 42 6.71 -15.00 -6.79
CA GLY A 42 6.15 -13.91 -7.59
C GLY A 42 6.58 -12.52 -7.10
N ALA A 43 6.70 -12.33 -5.79
CA ALA A 43 7.21 -11.09 -5.22
C ALA A 43 8.68 -10.85 -5.60
N VAL A 44 9.52 -11.89 -5.56
CA VAL A 44 10.93 -11.81 -5.98
C VAL A 44 11.05 -11.53 -7.48
N SER A 45 10.25 -12.20 -8.32
CA SER A 45 10.22 -11.98 -9.77
C SER A 45 9.83 -10.54 -10.13
N ALA A 46 8.95 -9.91 -9.34
CA ALA A 46 8.56 -8.52 -9.54
C ALA A 46 9.65 -7.50 -9.18
N LEU A 47 10.68 -7.86 -8.40
CA LEU A 47 11.69 -6.91 -7.91
C LEU A 47 12.52 -6.31 -9.04
N SER A 48 12.97 -7.12 -10.00
CA SER A 48 13.84 -6.63 -11.09
C SER A 48 13.19 -5.51 -11.92
N PRO A 49 12.01 -5.69 -12.53
CA PRO A 49 11.37 -4.61 -13.28
C PRO A 49 11.00 -3.42 -12.39
N LEU A 50 10.72 -3.65 -11.12
CA LEU A 50 10.33 -2.59 -10.19
C LEU A 50 11.50 -1.68 -9.79
N LEU A 51 12.67 -2.27 -9.53
CA LEU A 51 13.89 -1.51 -9.24
C LEU A 51 14.35 -0.73 -10.49
N GLU A 52 14.21 -1.31 -11.69
CA GLU A 52 14.47 -0.57 -12.93
C GLU A 52 13.47 0.58 -13.11
N CYS A 53 12.18 0.36 -12.82
CA CYS A 53 11.16 1.42 -12.86
C CYS A 53 11.50 2.58 -11.92
N LEU A 54 11.96 2.27 -10.70
CA LEU A 54 12.38 3.27 -9.73
C LEU A 54 13.59 4.07 -10.24
N SER A 55 14.62 3.38 -10.74
CA SER A 55 15.81 4.04 -11.31
C SER A 55 15.46 4.97 -12.48
N GLU A 56 14.57 4.54 -13.37
CA GLU A 56 14.10 5.38 -14.49
C GLU A 56 13.28 6.59 -14.01
N SER A 57 12.49 6.42 -12.95
CA SER A 57 11.72 7.54 -12.37
C SER A 57 12.62 8.61 -11.76
N GLU A 58 13.74 8.22 -11.15
CA GLU A 58 14.72 9.13 -10.55
C GLU A 58 15.50 9.89 -11.62
N ARG A 59 15.93 9.21 -12.69
CA ARG A 59 16.63 9.82 -13.84
C ARG A 59 15.78 10.86 -14.57
N GLY A 60 14.46 10.67 -14.58
CA GLY A 60 13.51 11.54 -15.28
C GLY A 60 13.28 12.90 -14.62
N GLY A 61 13.78 13.14 -13.40
CA GLY A 61 13.77 14.46 -12.75
C GLY A 61 12.39 15.07 -12.45
N GLY A 62 11.30 14.29 -12.49
CA GLY A 62 9.96 14.86 -12.28
C GLY A 62 8.77 13.90 -12.33
N ALA A 63 8.98 12.58 -12.19
CA ALA A 63 7.88 11.61 -12.20
C ALA A 63 7.48 11.18 -10.79
N ASP A 64 7.19 12.15 -9.89
CA ASP A 64 6.80 11.93 -8.50
C ASP A 64 5.69 10.87 -8.38
N ALA A 65 4.69 10.92 -9.26
CA ALA A 65 3.57 9.98 -9.26
C ALA A 65 3.99 8.56 -9.66
N LEU A 66 4.90 8.40 -10.64
CA LEU A 66 5.39 7.09 -11.05
C LEU A 66 6.29 6.47 -9.98
N HIS A 67 7.20 7.27 -9.42
CA HIS A 67 8.06 6.84 -8.32
C HIS A 67 7.21 6.38 -7.12
N ALA A 68 6.22 7.17 -6.71
CA ALA A 68 5.33 6.82 -5.61
C ALA A 68 4.46 5.58 -5.89
N SER A 69 3.99 5.42 -7.13
CA SER A 69 3.27 4.21 -7.55
C SER A 69 4.18 2.98 -7.48
N ALA A 70 5.44 3.09 -7.95
CA ALA A 70 6.43 2.03 -7.85
C ALA A 70 6.78 1.69 -6.39
N LEU A 71 6.95 2.68 -5.50
CA LEU A 71 7.14 2.45 -4.07
C LEU A 71 5.96 1.69 -3.44
N THR A 72 4.73 1.95 -3.88
CA THR A 72 3.54 1.23 -3.40
C THR A 72 3.54 -0.23 -3.86
N VAL A 73 3.92 -0.48 -5.12
CA VAL A 73 4.09 -1.85 -5.62
C VAL A 73 5.25 -2.56 -4.89
N LEU A 74 6.31 -1.84 -4.52
CA LEU A 74 7.43 -2.39 -3.75
C LEU A 74 7.00 -2.73 -2.33
N ALA A 75 6.19 -1.87 -1.72
CA ALA A 75 5.57 -2.13 -0.43
C ALA A 75 4.72 -3.42 -0.46
N ARG A 76 3.96 -3.63 -1.53
CA ARG A 76 3.19 -4.87 -1.75
C ARG A 76 4.09 -6.11 -1.85
N ALA A 77 5.18 -6.02 -2.61
CA ALA A 77 6.16 -7.12 -2.74
C ALA A 77 6.81 -7.43 -1.38
N LYS A 78 7.24 -6.40 -0.65
CA LYS A 78 7.81 -6.49 0.70
C LYS A 78 6.89 -7.20 1.69
N LEU A 79 5.61 -6.86 1.66
CA LEU A 79 4.63 -7.50 2.52
C LEU A 79 4.50 -9.01 2.24
N ARG A 80 4.56 -9.43 0.95
CA ARG A 80 4.55 -10.84 0.56
C ARG A 80 5.82 -11.59 0.94
N MET A 81 6.95 -10.89 0.97
CA MET A 81 8.22 -11.43 1.47
C MET A 81 8.27 -11.53 3.00
N GLY A 82 7.19 -11.20 3.72
CA GLY A 82 7.14 -11.28 5.18
C GLY A 82 7.85 -10.11 5.87
N ASP A 83 8.05 -8.98 5.18
CA ASP A 83 8.66 -7.75 5.72
C ASP A 83 7.61 -6.64 5.89
N PRO A 84 6.71 -6.73 6.89
CA PRO A 84 5.65 -5.73 7.10
C PRO A 84 6.21 -4.37 7.52
N SER A 85 7.36 -4.33 8.20
CA SER A 85 8.01 -3.07 8.60
C SER A 85 8.51 -2.31 7.36
N GLY A 86 9.26 -2.99 6.48
CA GLY A 86 9.71 -2.43 5.22
C GLY A 86 8.54 -2.05 4.30
N ALA A 87 7.51 -2.89 4.22
CA ALA A 87 6.29 -2.57 3.46
C ALA A 87 5.62 -1.28 3.95
N LYS A 88 5.44 -1.14 5.27
CA LYS A 88 4.86 0.06 5.88
C LYS A 88 5.70 1.30 5.58
N ALA A 89 7.02 1.22 5.74
CA ALA A 89 7.91 2.34 5.46
C ALA A 89 7.80 2.83 4.01
N MET A 90 7.78 1.90 3.05
CA MET A 90 7.63 2.22 1.62
C MET A 90 6.26 2.83 1.30
N ALA A 91 5.17 2.29 1.86
CA ALA A 91 3.83 2.83 1.69
C ALA A 91 3.70 4.26 2.26
N MET A 92 4.28 4.50 3.44
CA MET A 92 4.29 5.83 4.07
C MET A 92 5.13 6.83 3.28
N ALA A 93 6.27 6.40 2.74
CA ALA A 93 7.11 7.23 1.87
C ALA A 93 6.39 7.63 0.56
N ALA A 94 5.56 6.74 0.00
CA ALA A 94 4.77 7.01 -1.19
C ALA A 94 3.58 7.97 -0.96
N SER A 95 3.01 7.98 0.25
CA SER A 95 1.72 8.64 0.53
C SER A 95 1.66 10.12 0.13
N PRO A 96 2.62 10.99 0.48
CA PRO A 96 2.52 12.42 0.17
C PRO A 96 2.48 12.71 -1.34
N ALA A 97 3.25 11.97 -2.14
CA ALA A 97 3.26 12.11 -3.59
C ALA A 97 1.98 11.53 -4.21
N LEU A 98 1.49 10.40 -3.68
CA LEU A 98 0.23 9.82 -4.14
C LEU A 98 -0.97 10.71 -3.84
N GLU A 99 -1.01 11.39 -2.69
CA GLU A 99 -2.12 12.27 -2.31
C GLU A 99 -2.24 13.51 -3.19
N ARG A 100 -1.11 14.05 -3.65
CA ARG A 100 -1.08 15.16 -4.62
C ARG A 100 -1.58 14.69 -5.98
N ASP A 101 -0.84 13.79 -6.62
CA ASP A 101 -0.99 13.52 -8.06
C ASP A 101 -1.13 12.04 -8.41
N GLY A 102 -1.12 11.15 -7.41
CA GLY A 102 -1.20 9.71 -7.62
C GLY A 102 -2.57 9.25 -8.09
N HIS A 103 -2.58 8.19 -8.91
CA HIS A 103 -3.81 7.53 -9.32
C HIS A 103 -4.55 6.94 -8.09
N LEU A 104 -5.88 7.05 -8.08
CA LEU A 104 -6.71 6.68 -6.93
C LEU A 104 -6.52 5.22 -6.48
N TRP A 105 -6.28 4.31 -7.43
CA TRP A 105 -5.97 2.92 -7.14
C TRP A 105 -4.70 2.75 -6.27
N PHE A 106 -3.61 3.47 -6.57
CA PHE A 106 -2.38 3.38 -5.75
C PHE A 106 -2.56 4.01 -4.37
N ARG A 107 -3.36 5.08 -4.25
CA ARG A 107 -3.74 5.62 -2.94
C ARG A 107 -4.48 4.56 -2.11
N ALA A 108 -5.45 3.88 -2.72
CA ALA A 108 -6.22 2.82 -2.07
C ALA A 108 -5.35 1.65 -1.63
N GLU A 109 -4.44 1.19 -2.50
CA GLU A 109 -3.52 0.09 -2.24
C GLU A 109 -2.51 0.46 -1.15
N GLY A 110 -1.97 1.68 -1.15
CA GLY A 110 -1.08 2.16 -0.09
C GLY A 110 -1.73 2.10 1.30
N ARG A 111 -2.99 2.53 1.41
CA ARG A 111 -3.79 2.43 2.64
C ARG A 111 -4.06 0.96 3.03
N LEU A 112 -4.37 0.10 2.06
CA LEU A 112 -4.53 -1.34 2.31
C LEU A 112 -3.25 -1.99 2.85
N ILE A 113 -2.09 -1.66 2.28
CA ILE A 113 -0.79 -2.17 2.74
C ILE A 113 -0.51 -1.69 4.17
N ALA A 114 -0.70 -0.40 4.46
CA ALA A 114 -0.53 0.14 5.81
C ALA A 114 -1.43 -0.58 6.83
N ALA A 115 -2.69 -0.87 6.47
CA ALA A 115 -3.59 -1.64 7.32
C ALA A 115 -3.08 -3.06 7.59
N LYS A 116 -2.65 -3.79 6.56
CA LYS A 116 -2.09 -5.14 6.70
C LYS A 116 -0.85 -5.14 7.60
N CYS A 117 0.01 -4.13 7.49
CA CYS A 117 1.19 -3.98 8.35
C CYS A 117 0.80 -3.79 9.82
N HIS A 118 -0.19 -2.92 10.11
CA HIS A 118 -0.71 -2.77 11.47
C HIS A 118 -1.34 -4.05 12.03
N MET A 119 -2.04 -4.83 11.20
CA MET A 119 -2.56 -6.13 11.61
C MET A 119 -1.44 -7.14 11.90
N ALA A 120 -0.35 -7.12 11.14
CA ALA A 120 0.83 -7.93 11.42
C ALA A 120 1.50 -7.53 12.76
N GLU A 121 1.64 -6.23 13.02
CA GLU A 121 2.13 -5.70 14.32
C GLU A 121 1.22 -6.16 15.47
N ALA A 122 -0.10 -6.10 15.30
CA ALA A 122 -1.05 -6.56 16.30
C ALA A 122 -0.91 -8.07 16.56
N ARG A 123 -0.71 -8.87 15.51
CA ARG A 123 -0.49 -10.32 15.66
C ARG A 123 0.79 -10.62 16.44
N ALA A 124 1.89 -9.94 16.12
CA ALA A 124 3.15 -10.11 16.84
C ALA A 124 3.00 -9.81 18.35
N LEU A 125 2.30 -8.72 18.70
CA LEU A 125 2.00 -8.35 20.10
C LEU A 125 1.12 -9.38 20.83
N SER A 126 0.25 -10.10 20.10
CA SER A 126 -0.59 -11.13 20.71
C SER A 126 0.16 -12.43 21.01
N GLN A 127 1.24 -12.70 20.27
CA GLN A 127 2.04 -13.92 20.40
C GLN A 127 3.07 -13.82 21.53
N THR A 128 3.58 -12.62 21.83
CA THR A 128 4.57 -12.40 22.89
C THR A 128 4.06 -12.70 24.31
N GLY A 129 2.73 -12.79 24.52
CA GLY A 129 2.15 -13.00 25.85
C GLY A 129 1.68 -14.42 26.18
N GLY A 130 1.89 -15.41 25.29
CA GLY A 130 1.24 -16.73 25.38
C GLY A 130 2.10 -17.93 25.76
N ASP A 131 3.38 -17.99 25.33
CA ASP A 131 4.10 -19.27 25.23
C ASP A 131 5.45 -19.32 25.98
N GLY A 132 5.67 -18.52 27.03
CA GLY A 132 6.98 -18.40 27.69
C GLY A 132 7.02 -18.84 29.15
N ASP A 133 7.26 -20.12 29.40
CA ASP A 133 7.54 -20.73 30.72
C ASP A 133 8.95 -20.39 31.26
N ASP A 134 9.81 -19.73 30.48
CA ASP A 134 11.25 -19.58 30.82
C ASP A 134 11.89 -18.24 30.40
N ARG A 135 11.23 -17.08 30.60
CA ARG A 135 11.87 -15.78 30.24
C ARG A 135 11.94 -14.76 31.36
N ASP A 136 13.18 -14.54 31.79
CA ASP A 136 13.77 -13.39 32.47
C ASP A 136 12.96 -12.08 32.35
N ASP A 137 12.48 -11.59 33.50
CA ASP A 137 12.39 -10.19 34.00
C ASP A 137 12.16 -9.01 33.03
N HIS A 138 11.52 -9.20 31.88
CA HIS A 138 10.92 -8.08 31.14
C HIS A 138 9.50 -7.82 31.67
N ASP A 139 9.44 -6.97 32.69
CA ASP A 139 8.26 -6.38 33.34
C ASP A 139 7.41 -5.48 32.38
N GLU A 140 7.11 -5.95 31.16
CA GLU A 140 6.22 -5.20 30.27
C GLU A 140 4.77 -5.37 30.76
N ASP A 141 4.18 -4.28 31.29
CA ASP A 141 2.80 -4.25 31.78
C ASP A 141 1.83 -4.81 30.72
N PRO A 142 1.09 -5.92 31.00
CA PRO A 142 0.13 -6.50 30.08
C PRO A 142 -0.94 -5.51 29.60
N ARG A 143 -1.24 -4.47 30.38
CA ARG A 143 -2.15 -3.40 29.98
C ARG A 143 -1.57 -2.56 28.86
N GLU A 144 -0.26 -2.31 28.84
CA GLU A 144 0.41 -1.57 27.78
C GLU A 144 0.45 -2.37 26.48
N VAL A 145 0.75 -3.67 26.54
CA VAL A 145 0.66 -4.57 25.37
C VAL A 145 -0.75 -4.55 24.78
N ARG A 146 -1.79 -4.68 25.62
CA ARG A 146 -3.19 -4.57 25.18
C ARG A 146 -3.54 -3.20 24.59
N ARG A 147 -2.99 -2.12 25.12
CA ARG A 147 -3.18 -0.75 24.56
C ARG A 147 -2.53 -0.63 23.19
N ARG A 148 -1.31 -1.14 23.01
CA ARG A 148 -0.60 -1.16 21.71
C ARG A 148 -1.35 -1.98 20.67
N LEU A 149 -1.80 -3.18 21.05
CA LEU A 149 -2.64 -4.05 20.21
C LEU A 149 -3.88 -3.29 19.71
N ARG A 150 -4.64 -2.68 20.64
CA ARG A 150 -5.85 -1.92 20.30
C ARG A 150 -5.55 -0.70 19.42
N ARG A 151 -4.46 0.03 19.69
CA ARG A 151 -4.03 1.16 18.85
C ARG A 151 -3.73 0.69 17.42
N SER A 152 -2.97 -0.39 17.27
CA SER A 152 -2.62 -0.93 15.96
C SER A 152 -3.87 -1.37 15.17
N LEU A 153 -4.80 -2.11 15.82
CA LEU A 153 -6.05 -2.52 15.19
C LEU A 153 -6.96 -1.34 14.80
N LYS A 154 -7.00 -0.27 15.61
CA LYS A 154 -7.72 0.96 15.25
C LYS A 154 -7.10 1.66 14.03
N SER A 155 -5.77 1.75 13.97
CA SER A 155 -5.08 2.29 12.80
C SER A 155 -5.33 1.46 11.55
N ALA A 156 -5.36 0.13 11.67
CA ALA A 156 -5.72 -0.76 10.58
C ALA A 156 -7.15 -0.49 10.08
N LEU A 157 -8.13 -0.38 10.99
CA LEU A 157 -9.52 -0.10 10.62
C LEU A 157 -9.71 1.26 9.94
N SER A 158 -8.99 2.30 10.37
CA SER A 158 -9.02 3.61 9.71
C SER A 158 -8.55 3.50 8.26
N ASN A 159 -7.39 2.89 8.05
CA ASN A 159 -6.82 2.68 6.72
C ASN A 159 -7.70 1.79 5.84
N LEU A 160 -8.31 0.73 6.39
CA LEU A 160 -9.23 -0.13 5.64
C LEU A 160 -10.49 0.62 5.21
N ARG A 161 -11.02 1.53 6.05
CA ARG A 161 -12.18 2.34 5.67
C ARG A 161 -11.86 3.25 4.49
N GLU A 162 -10.75 4.00 4.58
CA GLU A 162 -10.30 4.89 3.51
C GLU A 162 -10.02 4.11 2.21
N SER A 163 -9.36 2.96 2.32
CA SER A 163 -9.08 2.07 1.19
C SER A 163 -10.36 1.54 0.54
N ALA A 164 -11.38 1.15 1.33
CA ALA A 164 -12.67 0.70 0.81
C ALA A 164 -13.38 1.80 -0.01
N ASP A 165 -13.36 3.04 0.47
CA ASP A 165 -14.01 4.15 -0.22
C ASP A 165 -13.33 4.43 -1.57
N MET A 166 -12.00 4.36 -1.62
CA MET A 166 -11.24 4.53 -2.86
C MET A 166 -11.42 3.35 -3.84
N PHE A 167 -11.37 2.11 -3.37
CA PHE A 167 -11.59 0.93 -4.23
C PHE A 167 -13.03 0.87 -4.77
N ARG A 168 -14.01 1.32 -3.98
CA ARG A 168 -15.39 1.49 -4.45
C ARG A 168 -15.47 2.53 -5.57
N ALA A 169 -14.77 3.65 -5.45
CA ALA A 169 -14.76 4.70 -6.46
C ALA A 169 -14.14 4.24 -7.80
N VAL A 170 -13.08 3.42 -7.77
CA VAL A 170 -12.47 2.83 -8.98
C VAL A 170 -13.11 1.51 -9.43
N ARG A 171 -14.17 1.05 -8.75
CA ARG A 171 -14.88 -0.21 -9.02
C ARG A 171 -13.98 -1.45 -9.02
N ASP A 172 -12.93 -1.46 -8.20
CA ASP A 172 -12.11 -2.66 -7.99
C ASP A 172 -12.77 -3.56 -6.94
N LEU A 173 -13.70 -4.40 -7.42
CA LEU A 173 -14.54 -5.24 -6.55
C LEU A 173 -13.74 -6.36 -5.86
N VAL A 174 -12.67 -6.82 -6.48
CA VAL A 174 -11.77 -7.86 -5.92
C VAL A 174 -11.05 -7.30 -4.71
N ARG A 175 -10.44 -6.11 -4.83
CA ARG A 175 -9.77 -5.44 -3.70
C ARG A 175 -10.76 -4.98 -2.64
N LEU A 176 -11.94 -4.50 -3.05
CA LEU A 176 -12.98 -4.13 -2.10
C LEU A 176 -13.41 -5.32 -1.23
N ALA A 177 -13.56 -6.51 -1.82
CA ALA A 177 -13.85 -7.73 -1.06
C ALA A 177 -12.73 -8.03 -0.06
N GLU A 178 -11.47 -7.97 -0.48
CA GLU A 178 -10.31 -8.17 0.42
C GLU A 178 -10.35 -7.20 1.62
N VAL A 179 -10.63 -5.92 1.39
CA VAL A 179 -10.75 -4.92 2.44
C VAL A 179 -11.87 -5.27 3.44
N HIS A 180 -13.05 -5.66 2.98
CA HIS A 180 -14.16 -6.03 3.87
C HIS A 180 -13.88 -7.29 4.68
N TYR A 181 -13.18 -8.26 4.10
CA TYR A 181 -12.69 -9.44 4.83
C TYR A 181 -11.75 -9.03 5.97
N LEU A 182 -10.75 -8.19 5.68
CA LEU A 182 -9.81 -7.71 6.70
C LEU A 182 -10.48 -6.86 7.78
N ARG A 183 -11.49 -6.05 7.43
CA ARG A 183 -12.29 -5.28 8.40
C ARG A 183 -13.03 -6.20 9.38
N SER A 184 -13.67 -7.25 8.85
CA SER A 184 -14.32 -8.28 9.66
C SER A 184 -13.31 -8.92 10.62
N HIS A 185 -12.15 -9.33 10.12
CA HIS A 185 -11.10 -9.94 10.94
C HIS A 185 -10.57 -9.00 12.03
N ALA A 186 -10.28 -7.74 11.71
CA ALA A 186 -9.82 -6.75 12.69
C ALA A 186 -10.87 -6.48 13.78
N HIS A 187 -12.16 -6.41 13.44
CA HIS A 187 -13.23 -6.29 14.44
C HIS A 187 -13.37 -7.53 15.32
N HIS A 188 -13.20 -8.73 14.74
CA HIS A 188 -13.18 -9.97 15.52
C HIS A 188 -12.06 -9.94 16.57
N LEU A 189 -10.86 -9.51 16.20
CA LEU A 189 -9.70 -9.40 17.11
C LEU A 189 -9.91 -8.36 18.23
N LEU A 190 -10.65 -7.28 17.98
CA LEU A 190 -10.94 -6.28 19.01
C LEU A 190 -11.93 -6.77 20.07
N GLY A 191 -12.84 -7.68 19.71
CA GLY A 191 -13.83 -8.27 20.60
C GLY A 191 -14.89 -7.29 21.13
N GLY A 192 -15.88 -7.82 21.86
CA GLY A 192 -16.94 -7.03 22.50
C GLY A 192 -18.18 -6.73 21.62
N PRO A 193 -19.30 -6.33 22.24
CA PRO A 193 -20.62 -6.31 21.56
C PRO A 193 -20.68 -5.37 20.36
N THR A 194 -20.10 -4.18 20.47
CA THR A 194 -20.07 -3.20 19.38
C THR A 194 -19.29 -3.72 18.17
N HIS A 195 -18.16 -4.38 18.40
CA HIS A 195 -17.32 -4.91 17.32
C HIS A 195 -17.91 -6.17 16.68
N VAL A 196 -18.72 -6.95 17.40
CA VAL A 196 -19.49 -8.07 16.80
C VAL A 196 -20.43 -7.57 15.71
N ARG A 197 -21.20 -6.50 15.98
CA ARG A 197 -22.11 -5.91 14.98
C ARG A 197 -21.36 -5.40 13.74
N LEU A 198 -20.25 -4.69 13.95
CA LEU A 198 -19.42 -4.15 12.87
C LEU A 198 -18.70 -5.25 12.05
N ARG A 199 -18.28 -6.33 12.71
CA ARG A 199 -17.75 -7.53 12.05
C ARG A 199 -18.80 -8.13 11.12
N ASP A 200 -20.02 -8.33 11.61
CA ASP A 200 -21.08 -8.98 10.84
C ASP A 200 -21.53 -8.11 9.66
N GLU A 201 -21.53 -6.79 9.84
CA GLU A 201 -21.71 -5.82 8.76
C GLU A 201 -20.63 -5.94 7.68
N ALA A 202 -19.35 -5.88 8.06
CA ALA A 202 -18.23 -6.04 7.13
C ALA A 202 -18.27 -7.41 6.41
N ALA A 203 -18.70 -8.48 7.10
CA ALA A 203 -18.87 -9.80 6.50
C ALA A 203 -20.02 -9.84 5.47
N ARG A 204 -21.11 -9.09 5.68
CA ARG A 204 -22.17 -8.91 4.67
C ARG A 204 -21.65 -8.14 3.45
N GLU A 205 -20.92 -7.05 3.67
CA GLU A 205 -20.30 -6.26 2.59
C GLU A 205 -19.32 -7.11 1.76
N PHE A 206 -18.49 -7.94 2.41
CA PHE A 206 -17.60 -8.90 1.75
C PHE A 206 -18.35 -9.84 0.80
N ARG A 207 -19.45 -10.45 1.28
CA ARG A 207 -20.30 -11.32 0.46
C ARG A 207 -20.99 -10.55 -0.67
N GLY A 208 -21.31 -9.28 -0.46
CA GLY A 208 -21.83 -8.39 -1.51
C GLY A 208 -20.80 -8.16 -2.61
N ALA A 209 -19.61 -7.69 -2.25
CA ALA A 209 -18.53 -7.42 -3.20
C ALA A 209 -18.13 -8.66 -4.00
N ARG A 210 -17.99 -9.83 -3.35
CA ARG A 210 -17.67 -11.10 -4.03
C ARG A 210 -18.72 -11.60 -5.02
N ARG A 211 -19.99 -11.20 -4.88
CA ARG A 211 -21.05 -11.57 -5.82
C ARG A 211 -21.08 -10.67 -7.06
N MET A 212 -20.50 -9.48 -6.96
CA MET A 212 -20.44 -8.51 -8.05
C MET A 212 -19.13 -8.60 -8.84
N ALA A 213 -18.05 -9.09 -8.21
CA ALA A 213 -16.76 -9.37 -8.84
C ALA A 213 -16.82 -10.66 -9.68
#